data_AF-A0A1X7VC10-F1
#
_entry.id   AF-A0A1X7VC10-F1
#
_cell.length_a   1.000
_cell.length_b   1.000
_cell.length_c   1.000
_cell.angle_alpha   90.00
_cell.angle_beta   90.00
_cell.angle_gamma   90.00
#
_symmetry.space_group_name_H-M   'P 1'
#
loop_
_entity.id
_entity.type
_entity.pdbx_description
1 polymer ?
#
loop_
_entity_poly.entity_id
_entity_poly.type
_entity_poly.pdbx_seq_one_letter_code
_entity_poly.pdbx_strand_id
1 'polypeptide(L)'
;MFHRHPAANDVICRALSAAGISSVLELSGLSSSDGRRPDGLSLVPWHKGKPLVWDATITDSLALSYCSVAVSEAGALTGHAETKKASKYSTFKSSHHFVPVVVESLGTWALSLKLTSMT
;
A
#
# COMPACT_ATOMS: atom_id res chain seq x y z
N MET A 1 -6.00 0.94 -17.07
CA MET A 1 -5.36 1.14 -15.74
C MET A 1 -6.36 1.59 -14.65
N PHE A 2 -7.48 2.25 -14.99
CA PHE A 2 -8.40 2.88 -14.01
C PHE A 2 -9.29 1.95 -13.16
N HIS A 3 -9.63 0.74 -13.60
CA HIS A 3 -10.57 -0.12 -12.83
C HIS A 3 -9.91 -0.99 -11.75
N ARG A 4 -8.61 -1.27 -11.87
CA ARG A 4 -7.93 -2.20 -10.96
C ARG A 4 -7.57 -1.54 -9.62
N HIS A 5 -7.27 -0.25 -9.63
CA HIS A 5 -6.86 0.48 -8.43
C HIS A 5 -8.02 0.65 -7.41
N PRO A 6 -9.23 1.08 -7.82
CA PRO A 6 -10.39 1.07 -6.91
C PRO A 6 -10.75 -0.33 -6.42
N ALA A 7 -10.64 -1.35 -7.28
CA ALA A 7 -10.91 -2.73 -6.89
C ALA A 7 -9.91 -3.26 -5.83
N ALA A 8 -8.62 -2.91 -5.95
CA ALA A 8 -7.63 -3.24 -4.93
C ALA A 8 -7.95 -2.58 -3.59
N ASN A 9 -8.30 -1.29 -3.59
CA ASN A 9 -8.69 -0.57 -2.38
C ASN A 9 -9.98 -1.13 -1.75
N ASP A 10 -10.98 -1.51 -2.56
CA ASP A 10 -12.19 -2.20 -2.08
C ASP A 10 -11.84 -3.51 -1.35
N VAL A 11 -10.97 -4.34 -1.94
CA VAL A 11 -10.54 -5.61 -1.32
C VAL A 11 -9.82 -5.36 0.01
N ILE A 12 -8.94 -4.35 0.08
CA ILE A 12 -8.24 -3.99 1.32
C ILE A 12 -9.25 -3.55 2.39
N CYS A 13 -10.18 -2.65 2.05
CA CYS A 13 -11.21 -2.19 2.98
C CYS A 13 -12.11 -3.32 3.48
N ARG A 14 -12.51 -4.25 2.60
CA ARG A 14 -13.29 -5.42 2.99
C ARG A 14 -12.49 -6.35 3.91
N ALA A 15 -11.21 -6.58 3.64
CA ALA A 15 -10.35 -7.39 4.49
C ALA A 15 -10.18 -6.76 5.89
N LEU A 16 -9.97 -5.45 5.96
CA LEU A 16 -9.90 -4.72 7.24
C LEU A 16 -11.24 -4.79 7.98
N SER A 17 -12.36 -4.59 7.28
CA SER A 17 -13.70 -4.68 7.88
C SER A 17 -14.00 -6.07 8.43
N ALA A 18 -13.60 -7.12 7.70
CA ALA A 18 -13.72 -8.51 8.16
C ALA A 18 -12.87 -8.79 9.40
N ALA A 19 -11.76 -8.08 9.58
CA ALA A 19 -10.93 -8.12 10.78
C ALA A 19 -11.45 -7.19 11.92
N GLY A 20 -12.62 -6.55 11.76
CA GLY A 20 -13.18 -5.63 12.75
C GLY A 20 -12.50 -4.26 12.77
N ILE A 21 -11.75 -3.91 11.74
CA ILE A 21 -10.93 -2.70 11.67
C ILE A 21 -11.63 -1.68 10.75
N SER A 22 -12.16 -0.63 11.36
CA SER A 22 -12.76 0.47 10.60
C SER A 22 -11.68 1.23 9.84
N SER A 23 -11.95 1.53 8.57
CA SER A 23 -11.01 2.23 7.69
C SER A 23 -11.72 3.25 6.82
N VAL A 24 -10.99 4.25 6.36
CA VAL A 24 -11.49 5.31 5.47
C VAL A 24 -10.56 5.43 4.28
N LEU A 25 -11.15 5.62 3.09
CA LEU A 25 -10.44 5.91 1.85
C LEU A 25 -10.35 7.42 1.65
N GLU A 26 -9.33 7.88 0.95
CA GLU A 26 -9.23 9.24 0.41
C GLU A 26 -9.13 10.36 1.47
N LEU A 27 -8.13 10.28 2.36
CA LEU A 27 -7.88 11.31 3.37
C LEU A 27 -7.13 12.52 2.81
N SER A 28 -7.86 13.63 2.75
CA SER A 28 -7.28 14.96 2.53
C SER A 28 -6.66 15.46 3.85
N GLY A 29 -5.38 15.84 3.85
CA GLY A 29 -4.76 16.55 5.00
C GLY A 29 -3.97 15.72 6.01
N LEU A 30 -3.67 14.44 5.73
CA LEU A 30 -2.83 13.60 6.60
C LEU A 30 -1.39 14.13 6.79
N SER A 31 -0.89 14.92 5.85
CA SER A 31 0.33 15.71 5.99
C SER A 31 0.05 17.13 5.51
N SER A 32 -0.13 18.05 6.46
CA SER A 32 -0.33 19.47 6.17
C SER A 32 0.89 20.14 5.53
N SER A 33 2.09 19.51 5.62
CA SER A 33 3.34 20.05 5.05
C SER A 33 3.67 19.52 3.66
N ASP A 34 3.35 18.25 3.34
CA ASP A 34 3.88 17.58 2.15
C ASP A 34 2.83 17.34 1.06
N GLY A 35 1.55 17.62 1.32
CA GLY A 35 0.46 17.39 0.35
C GLY A 35 0.29 15.91 -0.07
N ARG A 36 0.92 14.98 0.65
CA ARG A 36 0.88 13.55 0.36
C ARG A 36 -0.48 12.97 0.73
N ARG A 37 -1.15 12.37 -0.24
CA ARG A 37 -2.44 11.66 -0.11
C ARG A 37 -2.18 10.16 -0.22
N PRO A 38 -2.21 9.39 0.88
CA PRO A 38 -2.31 7.94 0.80
C PRO A 38 -3.75 7.54 0.48
N ASP A 39 -3.92 6.32 -0.05
CA ASP A 39 -5.24 5.80 -0.42
C ASP A 39 -6.16 5.56 0.77
N GLY A 40 -5.63 5.09 1.89
CA GLY A 40 -6.46 4.82 3.05
C GLY A 40 -5.74 4.81 4.40
N LEU A 41 -6.55 4.84 5.45
CA LEU A 41 -6.15 4.88 6.86
C LEU A 41 -7.10 4.01 7.70
N SER A 42 -6.57 3.29 8.70
CA SER A 42 -7.38 2.70 9.75
C SER A 42 -7.75 3.73 10.82
N LEU A 43 -9.02 3.77 11.22
CA LEU A 43 -9.51 4.65 12.28
C LEU A 43 -9.16 4.14 13.68
N VAL A 44 -8.79 2.86 13.77
CA VAL A 44 -8.32 2.22 15.00
C VAL A 44 -6.81 1.93 14.92
N PRO A 45 -6.11 1.84 16.06
CA PRO A 45 -4.72 1.41 16.08
C PRO A 45 -4.53 0.03 15.42
N TRP A 46 -3.47 -0.10 14.63
CA TRP A 46 -3.10 -1.34 13.92
C TRP A 46 -1.91 -2.03 14.61
N HIS A 47 -0.78 -1.33 14.72
CA HIS A 47 0.45 -1.91 15.24
C HIS A 47 1.18 -0.91 16.14
N LYS A 48 1.54 -1.34 17.35
CA LYS A 48 2.18 -0.50 18.39
C LYS A 48 1.40 0.78 18.68
N GLY A 49 0.07 0.70 18.71
CA GLY A 49 -0.79 1.85 18.97
C GLY A 49 -0.92 2.84 17.80
N LYS A 50 -0.27 2.58 16.66
CA LYS A 50 -0.31 3.47 15.49
C LYS A 50 -1.36 3.02 14.49
N PRO A 51 -2.15 3.94 13.90
CA PRO A 51 -3.05 3.60 12.81
C PRO A 51 -2.26 3.15 11.56
N LEU A 52 -2.86 2.23 10.81
CA LEU A 52 -2.38 1.76 9.50
C LEU A 52 -2.63 2.85 8.46
N VAL A 53 -1.64 3.15 7.63
CA VAL A 53 -1.79 3.93 6.41
C VAL A 53 -1.31 3.06 5.25
N TRP A 54 -2.06 3.03 4.15
CA TRP A 54 -1.62 2.33 2.96
C TRP A 54 -1.81 3.16 1.70
N ASP A 55 -1.06 2.79 0.68
CA ASP A 55 -1.10 3.39 -0.65
C ASP A 55 -0.95 2.24 -1.65
N ALA A 56 -2.01 1.93 -2.38
CA ALA A 56 -2.04 0.83 -3.32
C ALA A 56 -1.33 1.23 -4.62
N THR A 57 -0.65 0.29 -5.25
CA THR A 57 -0.02 0.51 -6.55
C THR A 57 -0.04 -0.75 -7.35
N ILE A 58 -0.41 -0.60 -8.62
CA ILE A 58 -0.41 -1.70 -9.57
C ILE A 58 0.71 -1.44 -10.55
N THR A 59 1.71 -2.31 -10.54
CA THR A 59 2.83 -2.28 -11.48
C THR A 59 2.51 -3.10 -12.71
N ASP A 60 3.08 -2.74 -13.86
CA ASP A 60 2.94 -3.51 -15.10
C ASP A 60 4.30 -3.93 -15.61
N SER A 61 4.63 -5.22 -15.50
CA SER A 61 5.90 -5.77 -15.96
C SER A 61 6.03 -5.85 -17.47
N LEU A 62 4.90 -5.81 -18.18
CA LEU A 62 4.89 -5.77 -19.65
C LEU A 62 5.14 -4.36 -20.20
N ALA A 63 5.09 -3.33 -19.35
CA ALA A 63 5.42 -1.98 -19.79
C ALA A 63 6.91 -1.89 -20.14
N LEU A 64 7.22 -1.41 -21.36
CA LEU A 64 8.60 -1.32 -21.86
C LEU A 64 9.55 -0.57 -20.92
N SER A 65 9.07 0.46 -20.23
CA SER A 65 9.83 1.23 -19.23
C SER A 65 10.21 0.44 -17.98
N TYR A 66 9.51 -0.67 -17.70
CA TYR A 66 9.74 -1.53 -16.54
C TYR A 66 10.31 -2.90 -16.93
N CYS A 67 10.40 -3.19 -18.23
CA CYS A 67 10.90 -4.46 -18.75
C CYS A 67 12.29 -4.82 -18.20
N SER A 68 13.23 -3.86 -18.19
CA SER A 68 14.59 -4.09 -17.66
C SER A 68 14.63 -4.48 -16.17
N VAL A 69 13.69 -3.96 -15.37
CA VAL A 69 13.57 -4.30 -13.95
C VAL A 69 12.81 -5.63 -13.78
N ALA A 70 11.77 -5.84 -14.57
CA ALA A 70 10.92 -7.03 -14.48
C ALA A 70 11.63 -8.32 -14.88
N VAL A 71 12.57 -8.27 -15.85
CA VAL A 71 13.32 -9.46 -16.30
C VAL A 71 14.46 -9.86 -15.36
N SER A 72 14.77 -9.05 -14.34
CA SER A 72 15.89 -9.31 -13.43
C SER A 72 15.64 -10.54 -12.56
N GLU A 73 14.52 -10.54 -11.83
CA GLU A 73 14.09 -11.64 -10.97
C GLU A 73 12.58 -11.51 -10.69
N ALA A 74 11.97 -12.61 -10.27
CA ALA A 74 10.56 -12.62 -9.89
C ALA A 74 10.32 -11.62 -8.74
N GLY A 75 9.36 -10.70 -8.92
CA GLY A 75 9.02 -9.70 -7.90
C GLY A 75 9.93 -8.47 -7.84
N ALA A 76 10.97 -8.37 -8.68
CA ALA A 76 11.89 -7.21 -8.72
C ALA A 76 11.16 -5.87 -8.89
N LEU A 77 10.21 -5.82 -9.83
CA LEU A 77 9.42 -4.62 -10.10
C LEU A 77 8.56 -4.23 -8.88
N THR A 78 8.01 -5.22 -8.21
CA THR A 78 7.13 -5.04 -7.06
C THR A 78 7.92 -4.54 -5.85
N GLY A 79 9.09 -5.12 -5.57
CA GLY A 79 10.02 -4.65 -4.54
C GLY A 79 10.58 -3.25 -4.82
N HIS A 80 10.83 -2.93 -6.08
CA HIS A 80 11.23 -1.57 -6.50
C HIS A 80 10.13 -0.55 -6.18
N ALA A 81 8.88 -0.85 -6.54
CA ALA A 81 7.74 0.03 -6.25
C ALA A 81 7.45 0.13 -4.74
N GLU A 82 7.61 -0.96 -3.98
CA GLU A 82 7.51 -0.95 -2.52
C GLU A 82 8.53 0.01 -1.90
N THR A 83 9.80 -0.12 -2.27
CA THR A 83 10.89 0.74 -1.77
C THR A 83 10.63 2.21 -2.10
N LYS A 84 10.14 2.49 -3.31
CA LYS A 84 9.77 3.84 -3.75
C LYS A 84 8.65 4.44 -2.88
N LYS A 85 7.61 3.66 -2.55
CA LYS A 85 6.51 4.12 -1.68
C LYS A 85 6.96 4.27 -0.23
N ALA A 86 7.72 3.31 0.30
CA ALA A 86 8.27 3.39 1.66
C ALA A 86 9.16 4.64 1.85
N SER A 87 9.89 5.02 0.80
CA SER A 87 10.69 6.25 0.79
C SER A 87 9.80 7.50 0.68
N LYS A 88 8.79 7.48 -0.19
CA LYS A 88 7.80 8.55 -0.36
C LYS A 88 7.05 8.87 0.94
N TYR A 89 6.72 7.87 1.75
CA TYR A 89 5.98 8.05 3.00
C TYR A 89 6.85 7.86 4.26
N SER A 90 8.17 8.03 4.12
CA SER A 90 9.13 7.88 5.24
C SER A 90 8.81 8.80 6.44
N THR A 91 8.25 9.98 6.19
CA THR A 91 7.86 10.95 7.23
C THR A 91 6.72 10.44 8.12
N PHE A 92 5.86 9.54 7.61
CA PHE A 92 4.76 8.97 8.37
C PHE A 92 5.19 7.94 9.41
N LYS A 93 6.43 7.43 9.36
CA LYS A 93 6.90 6.35 10.27
C LYS A 93 6.82 6.72 11.76
N SER A 94 6.91 8.01 12.10
CA SER A 94 6.86 8.48 13.49
C SER A 94 5.46 8.34 14.09
N SER A 95 4.41 8.71 13.35
CA SER A 95 3.03 8.78 13.84
C SER A 95 2.13 7.64 13.36
N HIS A 96 2.42 7.05 12.20
CA HIS A 96 1.59 6.03 11.55
C HIS A 96 2.40 4.77 11.23
N HIS A 97 1.70 3.66 11.04
CA HIS A 97 2.26 2.45 10.47
C HIS A 97 1.98 2.42 8.97
N PHE A 98 2.94 2.89 8.16
CA PHE A 98 2.78 2.90 6.70
C PHE A 98 3.11 1.52 6.10
N VAL A 99 2.19 1.01 5.28
CA VAL A 99 2.38 -0.25 4.55
C VAL A 99 2.09 -0.01 3.06
N PRO A 100 3.11 -0.10 2.17
CA PRO A 100 2.89 -0.06 0.74
C PRO A 100 2.21 -1.36 0.27
N VAL A 101 1.19 -1.25 -0.57
CA VAL A 101 0.51 -2.42 -1.15
C VAL A 101 0.77 -2.43 -2.64
N VAL A 102 1.65 -3.32 -3.09
CA VAL A 102 2.06 -3.36 -4.49
C VAL A 102 1.65 -4.69 -5.12
N VAL A 103 0.87 -4.58 -6.20
CA VAL A 103 0.35 -5.71 -6.97
C VAL A 103 0.88 -5.62 -8.39
N GLU A 104 1.48 -6.68 -8.89
CA GLU A 104 1.90 -6.76 -10.28
C GLU A 104 0.71 -7.14 -11.18
N SER A 105 0.68 -6.58 -12.39
CA SER A 105 -0.39 -6.74 -13.35
C SER A 105 -0.69 -8.19 -13.69
N LEU A 106 0.35 -9.04 -13.73
CA LEU A 106 0.31 -10.48 -14.05
C LEU A 106 0.11 -11.39 -12.83
N GLY A 107 -0.07 -10.82 -11.63
CA GLY A 107 -0.50 -11.58 -10.45
C GLY A 107 0.60 -11.89 -9.44
N THR A 108 1.81 -11.32 -9.53
CA THR A 108 2.76 -11.35 -8.42
C THR A 108 2.39 -10.27 -7.39
N TRP A 109 2.34 -10.62 -6.11
CA TRP A 109 2.03 -9.68 -5.03
C TRP A 109 3.28 -9.54 -4.16
N ALA A 110 3.72 -8.32 -3.88
CA ALA A 110 4.67 -8.07 -2.79
C ALA A 110 3.85 -7.55 -1.62
N LEU A 111 3.72 -8.39 -0.60
CA LEU A 111 3.02 -8.05 0.62
C LEU A 111 4.04 -7.85 1.75
N SER A 112 4.27 -6.59 2.13
CA SER A 112 4.73 -6.26 3.49
C SER A 112 3.57 -6.23 4.50
N LEU A 113 2.34 -6.59 4.09
CA LEU A 113 1.21 -6.81 4.99
C LEU A 113 1.42 -8.13 5.74
N LYS A 114 2.11 -8.07 6.88
CA LYS A 114 1.97 -9.11 7.91
C LYS A 114 0.62 -8.88 8.61
N LEU A 115 -0.40 -9.62 8.18
CA LEU A 115 -1.67 -9.77 8.89
C LEU A 115 -1.44 -10.63 10.15
N THR A 116 -0.67 -10.13 11.11
CA THR A 116 -0.54 -10.80 12.39
C THR A 116 -1.62 -10.26 13.32
N SER A 117 -2.74 -10.98 13.39
CA SER A 117 -3.68 -10.82 14.50
C SER A 117 -2.92 -11.17 15.78
N MET A 118 -2.73 -10.18 16.66
CA MET A 118 -2.28 -10.44 18.03
C MET A 118 -3.50 -10.92 18.83
N THR A 119 -3.62 -12.23 18.96
CA THR A 119 -4.19 -12.85 20.17
C THR A 119 -3.14 -12.91 21.25
#